data_AF-A0A371IHK9-F1
#
_entry.id   AF-A0A371IHK9-F1
#
_cell.length_a   1.000
_cell.length_b   1.000
_cell.length_c   1.000
_cell.angle_alpha   90.00
_cell.angle_beta   90.00
_cell.angle_gamma   90.00
#
_symmetry.space_group_name_H-M   'P 1'
#
loop_
_entity.id
_entity.type
_entity.pdbx_description
1 polymer ?
#
loop_
_entity_poly.entity_id
_entity_poly.type
_entity_poly.pdbx_seq_one_letter_code
_entity_poly.pdbx_strand_id
1 'polypeptide(L)' 'MAHIRECVAKARVARRYNMTVFPCPIRKGDLVLRRNLMGATTNKLTPNWEGHGAFKVEHLNGRPIP' A
#
# COMPACT_ATOMS: atom_id res chain seq x y z
N MET A 1 9.15 19.24 -25.34
CA MET A 1 8.62 17.90 -25.74
C MET A 1 8.72 16.82 -24.66
N ALA A 2 9.75 16.81 -23.80
CA ALA A 2 9.89 15.81 -22.73
C ALA A 2 8.74 15.84 -21.70
N HIS A 3 8.33 17.04 -21.25
CA HIS A 3 7.27 17.21 -20.27
C HIS A 3 5.90 16.67 -20.72
N ILE A 4 5.55 16.81 -22.00
CA ILE A 4 4.29 16.27 -22.54
C ILE A 4 4.28 14.75 -22.43
N ARG A 5 5.39 14.08 -22.77
CA ARG A 5 5.50 12.62 -22.66
C ARG A 5 5.41 12.15 -21.22
N GLU A 6 6.04 12.87 -20.30
CA GLU A 6 5.98 12.59 -18.86
C GLU A 6 4.56 12.71 -18.31
N CYS A 7 3.84 13.79 -18.65
CA CYS A 7 2.45 13.99 -18.24
C CYS A 7 1.55 12.87 -18.76
N VAL A 8 1.71 12.48 -20.03
CA VAL A 8 0.96 11.37 -20.64
C VAL A 8 1.27 10.04 -19.94
N ALA A 9 2.54 9.78 -19.61
CA ALA A 9 2.92 8.56 -18.89
C ALA A 9 2.29 8.51 -17.48
N LYS A 10 2.37 9.61 -16.72
CA LYS A 10 1.75 9.74 -15.40
C LYS A 10 0.22 9.55 -15.46
N ALA A 11 -0.44 10.15 -16.44
CA ALA A 11 -1.88 10.01 -16.64
C ALA A 11 -2.30 8.56 -16.94
N ARG A 12 -1.52 7.83 -17.75
CA ARG A 12 -1.76 6.40 -18.03
C ARG A 12 -1.64 5.54 -16.78
N VAL A 13 -0.60 5.77 -15.97
CA VAL A 13 -0.40 5.05 -14.70
C VAL A 13 -1.54 5.35 -13.73
N ALA A 14 -1.90 6.61 -13.55
CA ALA A 14 -3.00 7.01 -12.68
C ALA A 14 -4.33 6.41 -13.11
N ARG A 15 -4.65 6.43 -14.41
CA ARG A 15 -5.86 5.80 -14.96
C ARG A 15 -5.90 4.31 -14.65
N ARG A 16 -4.79 3.59 -14.89
CA ARG A 16 -4.71 2.15 -14.61
C ARG A 16 -4.92 1.89 -13.12
N TYR A 17 -4.25 2.64 -12.25
CA TYR A 17 -4.40 2.51 -10.80
C TYR A 17 -5.86 2.72 -10.38
N ASN A 18 -6.48 3.83 -10.81
CA ASN A 18 -7.85 4.17 -10.46
C ASN A 18 -8.89 3.16 -10.99
N MET A 19 -8.60 2.48 -12.10
CA MET A 19 -9.48 1.43 -12.63
C MET A 19 -9.36 0.10 -11.88
N THR A 20 -8.21 -0.18 -11.26
CA THR A 20 -7.95 -1.47 -10.60
C THR A 20 -8.02 -1.41 -9.08
N VAL A 21 -7.79 -0.25 -8.49
CA VAL A 21 -7.73 -0.06 -7.04
C VAL A 21 -9.00 0.63 -6.60
N PHE A 22 -9.82 -0.12 -5.86
CA PHE A 22 -10.98 0.41 -5.18
C PHE A 22 -10.55 0.95 -3.81
N PRO A 23 -10.86 2.22 -3.49
CA PRO A 23 -10.63 2.73 -2.14
C PRO A 23 -11.39 1.88 -1.12
N CYS A 24 -10.64 1.24 -0.22
CA CYS A 24 -11.20 0.51 0.90
C CYS A 24 -10.97 1.36 2.16
N PRO A 25 -12.01 2.05 2.68
CA PRO A 25 -11.86 2.85 3.88
C PRO A 25 -11.65 1.92 5.08
N ILE A 26 -10.48 2.02 5.70
CA ILE A 26 -10.12 1.24 6.89
C ILE A 26 -10.82 1.85 8.11
N ARG A 27 -11.48 1.01 8.90
CA ARG A 27 -12.20 1.40 10.12
C ARG A 27 -11.55 0.76 11.35
N LYS A 28 -11.82 1.36 12.51
CA LYS A 28 -11.45 0.77 13.79
C LYS A 28 -12.13 -0.59 13.94
N GLY A 29 -11.35 -1.61 14.28
CA GLY A 29 -11.80 -2.99 14.43
C GLY A 29 -11.58 -3.86 13.18
N ASP A 30 -11.26 -3.28 12.03
CA ASP A 30 -10.92 -4.05 10.84
C ASP A 30 -9.63 -4.83 11.05
N LEU A 31 -9.55 -6.01 10.44
CA LEU A 31 -8.32 -6.81 10.37
C LEU A 31 -7.59 -6.48 9.07
N VAL A 32 -6.37 -5.95 9.16
CA VAL A 32 -5.57 -5.52 8.01
C VAL A 32 -4.19 -6.16 8.04
N LEU A 33 -3.62 -6.39 6.86
CA LEU A 33 -2.22 -6.78 6.72
C LEU A 33 -1.37 -5.52 6.53
N ARG A 34 -0.34 -5.36 7.36
CA ARG A 34 0.61 -4.25 7.26
C ARG A 34 1.68 -4.57 6.24
N ARG A 35 1.89 -3.70 5.25
CA ARG A 35 2.93 -3.90 4.23
C ARG A 35 4.32 -3.64 4.84
N ASN A 36 5.24 -4.58 4.65
CA ASN A 36 6.65 -4.39 4.99
C ASN A 36 7.32 -3.42 4.02
N LEU A 37 8.17 -2.53 4.54
CA LEU A 37 9.07 -1.77 3.69
C LEU A 37 10.14 -2.73 3.17
N MET A 38 10.15 -2.98 1.86
CA MET A 38 11.13 -3.85 1.24
C MET A 38 12.52 -3.20 1.37
N GLY A 39 13.33 -3.69 2.31
CA GLY A 39 14.68 -3.20 2.62
C GLY A 39 15.75 -4.22 2.22
N ALA A 40 17.02 -3.90 2.47
CA ALA A 40 18.15 -4.77 2.12
C ALA A 40 18.10 -6.17 2.78
N THR A 41 17.32 -6.34 3.86
CA THR A 41 17.14 -7.59 4.60
C THR A 41 15.95 -8.44 4.13
N THR A 42 15.05 -7.91 3.29
CA THR A 42 13.93 -8.70 2.75
C THR A 42 14.37 -9.45 1.49
N ASN A 43 14.37 -10.79 1.57
CA ASN A 43 14.70 -11.65 0.43
C ASN A 43 13.45 -11.91 -0.44
N LYS A 44 13.63 -12.51 -1.62
CA LYS A 44 12.54 -12.81 -2.57
C LYS A 44 11.42 -13.71 -1.99
N LEU A 45 11.71 -14.47 -0.94
CA LEU A 45 10.78 -15.41 -0.29
C LEU A 45 10.13 -14.84 0.97
N THR A 46 10.54 -13.64 1.40
CA THR A 46 9.96 -13.00 2.58
C THR A 46 8.58 -12.45 2.19
N PRO A 47 7.53 -12.72 2.98
CA PRO A 47 6.22 -12.13 2.72
C PRO A 47 6.30 -10.59 2.73
N ASN A 48 5.53 -9.99 1.82
CA ASN A 48 5.47 -8.52 1.68
C ASN A 48 4.69 -7.84 2.81
N TRP A 49 4.19 -8.59 3.78
CA TRP A 49 3.43 -8.11 4.93
C TRP A 49 4.09 -8.53 6.25
N GLU A 50 3.90 -7.70 7.26
CA GLU A 50 4.48 -7.87 8.59
C GLU A 50 3.82 -9.04 9.33
N GLY A 51 4.64 -9.85 10.01
CA GLY A 51 4.18 -10.91 10.89
C GLY A 51 3.53 -12.13 10.21
N HIS A 52 2.93 -12.98 11.05
CA HIS A 52 2.28 -14.24 10.65
C HIS A 52 0.75 -14.14 10.56
N GLY A 53 0.17 -12.94 10.69
CA GLY A 53 -1.29 -12.78 10.81
C GLY A 53 -1.79 -11.36 10.57
N ALA A 54 -3.10 -11.15 10.71
CA ALA A 54 -3.74 -9.86 10.50
C ALA A 54 -3.73 -9.02 11.79
N PHE A 55 -3.57 -7.71 11.62
CA PHE A 55 -3.59 -6.74 12.71
C PHE A 55 -4.97 -6.11 12.85
N LYS A 56 -5.45 -5.95 14.09
CA LYS A 56 -6.68 -5.21 14.35
C LYS A 56 -6.39 -3.71 14.38
N VAL A 57 -7.14 -2.94 13.60
CA VAL A 57 -6.99 -1.48 13.55
C VAL A 57 -7.55 -0.88 14.82
N GLU A 58 -6.69 -0.38 15.71
CA GLU A 58 -7.14 0.27 16.95
C GLU A 58 -7.25 1.79 16.82
N HIS A 59 -6.33 2.40 16.05
CA HIS A 59 -6.24 3.85 15.85
C HIS A 59 -5.89 4.19 14.39
N LEU A 60 -6.60 5.13 13.78
CA LEU A 60 -6.37 5.61 12.41
C LEU A 60 -5.40 6.81 12.34
N ASN A 61 -5.00 7.35 13.51
CA ASN A 61 -4.36 8.67 13.65
C ASN A 61 -2.83 8.62 13.59
N GLY A 62 -2.26 7.77 12.74
CA GLY A 62 -0.87 7.87 12.34
C GLY A 62 0.21 7.31 13.29
N ARG A 63 -0.13 6.56 14.36
CA ARG A 63 0.75 5.63 15.12
C ARG A 63 0.00 4.97 16.30
N PRO A 64 0.43 3.80 16.80
CA PRO A 64 0.84 2.57 16.12
C PRO A 64 -0.29 1.50 16.14
N ILE A 65 -0.21 0.53 15.23
CA ILE A 65 -0.87 -0.78 15.36
C ILE A 65 0.21 -1.73 15.95
N PRO A 66 -0.11 -2.68 16.87
CA PRO A 66 0.89 -3.41 17.67
C PRO A 66 2.01 -4.06 16.87
#